data_AF-A0A316GJX5-F1
#
_entry.id   AF-A0A316GJX5-F1
#
_cell.length_a   1.000
_cell.length_b   1.000
_cell.length_c   1.000
_cell.angle_alpha   90.00
_cell.angle_beta   90.00
_cell.angle_gamma   90.00
#
_symmetry.space_group_name_H-M   'P 1'
#
loop_
_entity.id
_entity.type
_entity.pdbx_description
1 polymer ?
#
loop_
_entity_poly.entity_id
_entity_poly.type
_entity_poly.pdbx_seq_one_letter_code
_entity_poly.pdbx_strand_id
1 'polypeptide(L)'
;MNVQRGQVDTLLIQELIKVRLVGSNKMLRPFLQRLETWELLLIVHMLSGDGRYGIEDYLENLQTLKCTRLTMRNFIRDRIAEGTFLVTKGDKKSRKSLALSDELQRELEECFGMIKSTSGYGAIGIQLPTFQTQSNSEIKL
;
A
#
# COMPACT_ATOMS: atom_id res chain seq x y z
N MET A 1 19.69 -13.07 24.11
CA MET A 1 18.49 -13.31 23.27
C MET A 1 17.45 -12.17 23.27
N ASN A 2 17.65 -11.03 23.96
CA ASN A 2 16.62 -9.95 24.04
C ASN A 2 16.70 -8.86 22.96
N VAL A 3 17.86 -8.66 22.30
CA VAL A 3 18.02 -7.56 21.32
C VAL A 3 17.25 -7.81 20.03
N GLN A 4 17.19 -9.06 19.55
CA GLN A 4 16.45 -9.39 18.33
C GLN A 4 14.93 -9.30 18.52
N ARG A 5 14.40 -9.57 19.73
CA ARG A 5 12.96 -9.47 20.00
C ARG A 5 12.49 -8.01 19.92
N GLY A 6 13.22 -7.07 20.53
CA GLY A 6 12.87 -5.64 20.47
C GLY A 6 12.93 -5.03 19.07
N GLN A 7 13.82 -5.51 18.20
CA GLN A 7 13.87 -5.09 16.80
C GLN A 7 12.64 -5.60 16.02
N VAL A 8 12.24 -6.85 16.22
CA VAL A 8 11.03 -7.42 15.60
C VAL A 8 9.78 -6.68 16.07
N ASP A 9 9.66 -6.38 17.36
CA ASP A 9 8.51 -5.65 17.91
C ASP A 9 8.38 -4.25 17.29
N THR A 10 9.51 -3.57 17.06
CA THR A 10 9.55 -2.26 16.38
C THR A 10 9.04 -2.37 14.95
N LEU A 11 9.49 -3.38 14.19
CA LEU A 11 9.04 -3.62 12.82
C LEU A 11 7.54 -3.95 12.75
N LEU A 12 7.04 -4.74 13.71
CA LEU A 12 5.62 -5.08 13.79
C LEU A 12 4.76 -3.85 14.12
N ILE A 13 5.21 -2.98 15.02
CA ILE A 13 4.53 -1.72 15.33
C ILE A 13 4.48 -0.81 14.10
N GLN A 14 5.58 -0.70 13.36
CA GLN A 14 5.63 0.07 12.12
C GLN A 14 4.67 -0.47 11.06
N GLU A 15 4.59 -1.79 10.90
CA GLU A 15 3.63 -2.44 10.00
C GLU A 15 2.18 -2.18 10.44
N LEU A 16 1.89 -2.26 11.73
CA LEU A 16 0.56 -1.99 12.25
C LEU A 16 0.13 -0.53 12.03
N ILE A 17 1.06 0.42 12.21
CA ILE A 17 0.82 1.84 11.92
C ILE A 17 0.53 2.03 10.43
N LYS A 18 1.30 1.39 9.54
CA LYS A 18 1.05 1.41 8.09
C LYS A 18 -0.36 0.97 7.75
N VAL A 19 -0.76 -0.23 8.20
CA VAL A 19 -2.08 -0.79 7.91
C VAL A 19 -3.20 0.17 8.36
N ARG A 20 -3.06 0.78 9.54
CA ARG A 20 -4.05 1.73 10.08
C ARG A 20 -4.10 3.05 9.32
N LEU A 21 -2.95 3.64 9.02
CA LEU A 21 -2.84 4.93 8.34
C LEU A 21 -3.37 4.82 6.90
N VAL A 22 -2.93 3.81 6.17
CA VAL A 22 -3.36 3.60 4.79
C VAL A 22 -4.85 3.22 4.75
N GLY A 23 -5.35 2.48 5.75
CA GLY A 23 -6.77 2.13 5.88
C GLY A 23 -7.72 3.31 6.13
N SER A 24 -7.24 4.37 6.79
CA SER A 24 -8.02 5.60 7.02
C SER A 24 -7.86 6.63 5.90
N ASN A 25 -6.82 6.51 5.08
CA ASN A 25 -6.53 7.44 3.98
C ASN A 25 -7.45 7.20 2.77
N LYS A 26 -8.24 8.22 2.40
CA LYS A 26 -9.20 8.12 1.29
C LYS A 26 -8.53 7.84 -0.07
N MET A 27 -7.33 8.37 -0.31
CA MET A 27 -6.60 8.21 -1.57
C MET A 27 -6.02 6.81 -1.71
N LEU A 28 -5.52 6.23 -0.61
CA LEU A 28 -4.86 4.92 -0.62
C LEU A 28 -5.83 3.75 -0.38
N ARG A 29 -6.96 4.00 0.30
CA ARG A 29 -7.95 2.97 0.63
C ARG A 29 -8.41 2.11 -0.55
N PRO A 30 -8.64 2.64 -1.78
CA PRO A 30 -8.99 1.82 -2.93
C PRO A 30 -7.93 0.76 -3.30
N PHE A 31 -6.66 1.03 -3.00
CA PHE A 31 -5.54 0.15 -3.33
C PHE A 31 -5.33 -0.94 -2.27
N LEU A 32 -5.82 -0.75 -1.05
CA LEU A 32 -5.69 -1.72 0.04
C LEU A 32 -6.73 -2.85 0.03
N GLN A 33 -7.77 -2.74 -0.80
CA GLN A 33 -8.83 -3.76 -0.82
C GLN A 33 -8.31 -5.12 -1.28
N ARG A 34 -7.24 -5.14 -2.08
CA ARG A 34 -6.62 -6.35 -2.59
C ARG A 34 -5.10 -6.18 -2.72
N LEU A 35 -4.35 -7.28 -2.66
CA LEU A 35 -2.88 -7.22 -2.71
C LEU A 35 -2.37 -6.75 -4.08
N GLU A 36 -3.06 -7.13 -5.16
CA GLU A 36 -2.72 -6.80 -6.55
C GLU A 36 -2.80 -5.31 -6.82
N THR A 37 -3.78 -4.65 -6.20
CA THR A 37 -3.97 -3.21 -6.36
C THR A 37 -2.94 -2.44 -5.56
N TRP A 38 -2.53 -2.95 -4.39
CA TRP A 38 -1.45 -2.37 -3.61
C TRP A 38 -0.11 -2.54 -4.32
N GLU A 39 0.20 -3.74 -4.82
CA GLU A 39 1.41 -4.01 -5.59
C GLU A 39 1.47 -3.13 -6.85
N LEU A 40 0.37 -3.01 -7.60
CA LEU A 40 0.27 -2.14 -8.76
C LEU A 40 0.60 -0.68 -8.40
N LEU A 41 0.07 -0.17 -7.30
CA LEU A 41 0.34 1.20 -6.84
C LEU A 41 1.86 1.43 -6.65
N LEU A 42 2.53 0.49 -5.99
CA LEU A 42 3.97 0.57 -5.75
C LEU A 42 4.78 0.51 -7.06
N ILE A 43 4.40 -0.38 -7.97
CA ILE A 43 5.05 -0.49 -9.29
C ILE A 43 4.89 0.81 -10.09
N VAL A 44 3.68 1.37 -10.15
CA VAL A 44 3.41 2.62 -10.87
C VAL A 44 4.19 3.77 -10.24
N HIS A 45 4.27 3.86 -8.91
CA HIS A 45 5.09 4.85 -8.23
C HIS A 45 6.58 4.76 -8.61
N MET A 46 7.15 3.54 -8.57
CA MET A 46 8.56 3.32 -8.90
C MET A 46 8.89 3.66 -10.37
N LEU A 47 7.95 3.39 -11.29
CA LEU A 47 8.15 3.63 -12.72
C LEU A 47 7.78 5.06 -13.14
N SER A 48 6.96 5.78 -12.36
CA SER A 48 6.67 7.22 -12.47
C SER A 48 6.47 7.72 -13.91
N GLY A 49 5.59 7.05 -14.67
CA GLY A 49 5.27 7.46 -16.04
C GLY A 49 6.35 7.16 -17.08
N ASP A 50 7.33 6.30 -16.79
CA ASP A 50 8.35 5.83 -17.74
C ASP A 50 7.68 5.26 -19.01
N GLY A 51 7.92 5.93 -20.14
CA GLY A 51 7.29 5.65 -21.43
C GLY A 51 7.63 4.29 -22.03
N ARG A 52 8.61 3.58 -21.47
CA ARG A 52 8.96 2.21 -21.86
C ARG A 52 7.92 1.19 -21.41
N TYR A 53 7.17 1.48 -20.36
CA TYR A 53 6.17 0.60 -19.76
C TYR A 53 4.76 1.04 -20.15
N GLY A 54 3.93 0.09 -20.54
CA GLY A 54 2.50 0.28 -20.73
C GLY A 54 1.68 -0.51 -19.71
N ILE A 55 0.36 -0.35 -19.79
CA ILE A 55 -0.61 -1.08 -18.93
C ILE A 55 -0.33 -2.58 -18.89
N GLU A 56 -0.04 -3.21 -20.02
CA GLU A 56 0.21 -4.66 -20.04
C GLU A 56 1.50 -5.05 -19.33
N ASP A 57 2.55 -4.24 -19.44
CA ASP A 57 3.83 -4.46 -18.76
C ASP A 57 3.66 -4.37 -17.23
N TYR A 58 2.85 -3.41 -16.73
CA TYR A 58 2.54 -3.35 -15.29
C TYR A 58 1.83 -4.62 -14.81
N LEU A 59 0.85 -5.10 -15.58
CA LEU A 59 0.07 -6.28 -15.23
C LEU A 59 0.87 -7.58 -15.33
N GLU A 60 1.85 -7.66 -16.22
CA GLU A 60 2.80 -8.78 -16.31
C GLU A 60 3.77 -8.83 -15.12
N ASN A 61 4.11 -7.67 -14.56
CA ASN A 61 5.00 -7.57 -13.38
C ASN A 61 4.30 -7.84 -12.04
N LEU A 62 2.97 -8.02 -12.01
CA LEU A 62 2.25 -8.33 -10.77
C LEU A 62 2.51 -9.78 -10.34
N GLN A 63 3.15 -9.95 -9.19
CA GLN A 63 3.42 -11.26 -8.59
C GLN A 63 2.27 -11.72 -7.68
N THR A 64 1.39 -10.80 -7.27
CA THR A 64 0.28 -11.11 -6.37
C THR A 64 -1.05 -11.36 -7.08
N LEU A 65 -1.07 -11.38 -8.43
CA LEU A 65 -2.28 -11.42 -9.24
C LEU A 65 -3.17 -12.65 -8.97
N LYS A 66 -4.30 -12.48 -8.27
CA LYS A 66 -5.32 -13.54 -8.09
C LYS A 66 -6.62 -13.29 -8.85
N CYS A 67 -6.81 -12.07 -9.36
CA CYS A 67 -7.98 -11.72 -10.17
C CYS A 67 -7.66 -11.68 -11.68
N THR A 68 -8.70 -11.61 -12.51
CA THR A 68 -8.49 -11.56 -13.96
C THR A 68 -7.79 -10.26 -14.39
N ARG A 69 -7.02 -10.31 -15.49
CA ARG A 69 -6.45 -9.09 -16.10
C ARG A 69 -7.54 -8.06 -16.46
N LEU A 70 -8.74 -8.52 -16.84
CA LEU A 70 -9.87 -7.64 -17.10
C LEU A 70 -10.26 -6.85 -15.84
N THR A 71 -10.33 -7.51 -14.68
CA THR A 71 -10.59 -6.86 -13.39
C THR A 71 -9.56 -5.77 -13.09
N MET A 72 -8.27 -6.06 -13.31
CA MET A 72 -7.21 -5.06 -13.08
C MET A 72 -7.22 -3.92 -14.10
N ARG A 73 -7.52 -4.19 -15.38
CA ARG A 73 -7.70 -3.14 -16.39
C ARG A 73 -8.86 -2.22 -16.03
N ASN A 74 -9.98 -2.78 -15.57
CA ASN A 74 -11.11 -2.00 -15.09
C ASN A 74 -10.70 -1.13 -13.90
N PHE A 75 -10.01 -1.70 -12.91
CA PHE A 75 -9.48 -0.94 -11.78
C PHE A 75 -8.59 0.24 -12.22
N ILE A 76 -7.63 0.00 -13.13
CA ILE A 76 -6.76 1.04 -13.70
C ILE A 76 -7.57 2.13 -14.38
N ARG A 77 -8.55 1.76 -15.22
CA ARG A 77 -9.44 2.71 -15.89
C ARG A 77 -10.20 3.56 -14.88
N ASP A 78 -10.71 2.95 -13.81
CA ASP A 78 -11.44 3.66 -12.77
C ASP A 78 -10.51 4.63 -12.01
N ARG A 79 -9.26 4.23 -11.72
CA ARG A 79 -8.26 5.12 -11.10
C ARG A 79 -7.90 6.31 -12.01
N ILE A 80 -7.82 6.10 -13.33
CA ILE A 80 -7.60 7.17 -14.31
C ILE A 80 -8.81 8.12 -14.35
N ALA A 81 -10.03 7.57 -14.37
CA ALA A 81 -11.26 8.37 -14.37
C ALA A 81 -11.41 9.21 -13.10
N GLU A 82 -10.98 8.69 -11.95
CA GLU A 82 -10.93 9.41 -10.68
C GLU A 82 -9.73 10.37 -10.56
N GLY A 83 -8.83 10.41 -11.54
CA GLY A 83 -7.65 11.29 -11.54
C GLY A 83 -6.54 10.89 -10.58
N THR A 84 -6.60 9.69 -9.99
CA THR A 84 -5.57 9.17 -9.09
C THR A 84 -4.38 8.56 -9.84
N PHE A 85 -4.64 8.02 -11.04
CA PHE A 85 -3.62 7.68 -12.02
C PHE A 85 -3.66 8.66 -13.20
N LEU A 86 -2.49 9.08 -13.64
CA LEU A 86 -2.31 9.96 -14.79
C LEU A 86 -1.71 9.16 -15.94
N VAL A 87 -2.26 9.36 -17.14
CA VAL A 87 -1.73 8.72 -18.36
C VAL A 87 -0.64 9.61 -18.93
N THR A 88 0.59 9.08 -18.99
CA THR A 88 1.72 9.72 -19.65
C THR A 88 1.91 9.16 -21.06
N LYS A 89 2.58 9.93 -21.93
CA LYS A 89 2.90 9.47 -23.29
C LYS A 89 3.95 8.36 -23.22
N GLY A 90 3.63 7.20 -23.77
CA GLY A 90 4.62 6.15 -23.98
C GLY A 90 5.54 6.45 -25.17
N ASP A 91 6.70 5.79 -25.20
CA ASP A 91 7.69 5.91 -26.29
C ASP A 91 7.11 5.43 -27.64
N LYS A 92 6.12 4.53 -27.58
CA LYS A 92 5.34 4.08 -28.74
C LYS A 92 3.95 4.71 -28.70
N LYS A 93 3.44 5.09 -29.88
CA LYS A 93 2.14 5.78 -30.08
C LYS A 93 0.94 5.11 -29.40
N SER A 94 0.97 3.80 -29.18
CA SER A 94 -0.11 3.04 -28.52
C SER A 94 0.10 2.80 -27.02
N ARG A 95 1.30 3.06 -26.47
CA ARG A 95 1.60 2.79 -25.06
C ARG A 95 1.09 3.92 -24.18
N LYS A 96 0.29 3.53 -23.19
CA LYS A 96 -0.16 4.38 -22.09
C LYS A 96 0.66 4.00 -20.86
N SER A 97 1.63 4.84 -20.52
CA SER A 97 2.34 4.71 -19.26
C SER A 97 1.54 5.42 -18.15
N LEU A 98 1.78 5.04 -16.90
CA LEU A 98 1.03 5.52 -15.75
C LEU A 98 1.97 6.22 -14.78
N ALA A 99 1.52 7.36 -14.27
CA ALA A 99 2.07 8.04 -13.12
C ALA A 99 0.98 8.18 -12.04
N LEU A 100 1.39 8.43 -10.80
CA LEU A 100 0.46 8.85 -9.75
C LEU A 100 0.12 10.33 -9.93
N SER A 101 -1.04 10.76 -9.44
CA SER A 101 -1.25 12.18 -9.18
C SER A 101 -0.37 12.67 -8.04
N ASP A 102 -0.04 13.96 -8.04
CA ASP A 102 0.77 14.59 -6.98
C ASP A 102 0.19 14.33 -5.58
N GLU A 103 -1.15 14.36 -5.46
CA GLU A 103 -1.84 14.08 -4.21
C GLU A 103 -1.64 12.62 -3.79
N LEU A 104 -1.91 11.64 -4.66
CA LEU A 104 -1.73 10.23 -4.33
C LEU A 104 -0.26 9.89 -4.02
N GLN A 105 0.67 10.49 -4.76
CA GLN A 105 2.11 10.34 -4.53
C GLN A 105 2.50 10.85 -3.15
N ARG A 106 2.07 12.07 -2.78
CA ARG A 106 2.34 12.64 -1.46
C ARG A 106 1.80 11.76 -0.35
N GLU A 107 0.54 11.32 -0.44
CA GLU A 107 -0.07 10.46 0.58
C GLU A 107 0.68 9.12 0.72
N LEU A 108 1.13 8.53 -0.39
CA LEU A 108 1.94 7.30 -0.39
C LEU A 108 3.29 7.53 0.29
N GLU A 109 4.00 8.59 -0.10
CA GLU A 109 5.31 8.95 0.45
C GLU A 109 5.23 9.33 1.94
N GLU A 110 4.19 10.05 2.38
CA GLU A 110 3.94 10.35 3.79
C GLU A 110 3.68 9.06 4.59
N CYS A 111 2.92 8.12 4.03
CA CYS A 111 2.74 6.80 4.63
C CYS A 111 4.07 6.08 4.83
N PHE A 112 5.03 6.22 3.90
CA PHE A 112 6.37 5.67 4.07
C PHE A 112 7.31 6.54 4.93
N GLY A 113 7.11 7.85 4.95
CA GLY A 113 7.91 8.84 5.66
C GLY A 113 7.66 8.84 7.17
N MET A 114 6.40 8.69 7.59
CA MET A 114 6.00 8.46 8.99
C MET A 114 6.69 7.23 9.60
N ILE A 115 7.06 6.25 8.77
CA ILE A 115 7.79 5.05 9.20
C ILE A 115 9.26 5.37 9.49
N LYS A 116 9.86 6.27 8.69
CA LYS A 116 11.26 6.68 8.88
C LYS A 116 11.44 7.47 10.18
N SER A 117 10.48 8.32 10.53
CA SER A 117 10.50 9.10 11.78
C SER A 117 10.15 8.26 13.02
N THR A 118 9.27 7.25 12.90
CA THR A 118 9.00 6.32 14.02
C THR A 118 10.15 5.35 14.31
N SER A 119 11.13 5.21 13.40
CA SER A 119 12.37 4.49 13.65
C SER A 119 13.35 5.23 14.58
N GLY A 120 13.06 6.48 14.97
CA GLY A 120 13.89 7.31 15.86
C GLY A 120 13.21 7.79 17.15
N TYR A 121 11.90 7.56 17.33
CA TYR A 121 11.17 7.98 18.53
C TYR A 121 10.69 6.78 19.34
N GLY A 122 11.36 6.54 20.46
CA GLY A 122 10.74 5.82 21.57
C GLY A 122 9.45 6.53 21.97
N ALA A 123 8.38 5.75 22.12
CA ALA A 123 7.12 6.14 22.75
C ALA A 123 6.43 7.39 22.16
N ILE A 124 5.75 7.23 21.02
CA ILE A 124 4.53 8.01 20.77
C ILE A 124 3.37 7.15 21.30
N GLY A 125 2.64 7.67 22.28
CA GLY A 125 1.53 7.00 22.96
C GLY A 125 0.34 6.72 22.04
N ILE A 126 0.51 5.80 21.08
CA ILE A 126 -0.60 5.15 20.42
C ILE A 126 -1.05 4.04 21.37
N GLN A 127 -2.13 4.29 22.10
CA GLN A 127 -2.81 3.28 22.90
C GLN A 127 -3.22 2.13 21.98
N LEU A 128 -2.44 1.06 22.00
CA LEU A 128 -2.88 -0.22 21.48
C LEU A 128 -4.14 -0.61 22.28
N PRO A 129 -5.24 -1.03 21.63
CA PRO A 129 -6.36 -1.58 22.37
C PRO A 129 -5.83 -2.77 23.19
N THR A 130 -5.91 -2.66 24.51
CA THR A 130 -5.62 -3.78 25.41
C THR A 130 -6.63 -4.87 25.09
N PHE A 131 -6.16 -5.93 24.44
CA PHE A 131 -6.91 -7.17 24.35
C PHE A 131 -7.01 -7.72 25.76
N GLN A 132 -8.14 -7.49 26.42
CA GLN A 132 -8.48 -8.24 27.63
C GLN A 132 -8.69 -9.69 27.21
N THR A 133 -7.71 -10.52 27.52
CA THR A 133 -7.89 -11.97 27.48
C THR A 133 -8.88 -12.30 28.60
N GLN A 134 -10.16 -12.44 28.26
CA GLN A 134 -11.11 -13.04 29.18
C GLN A 134 -10.69 -14.51 29.35
N SER A 135 -9.98 -14.75 30.45
CA SER A 135 -9.83 -16.07 31.06
C SER A 135 -11.23 -16.57 31.43
N ASN A 136 -11.89 -17.25 30.49
CA ASN A 136 -13.02 -18.12 30.81
C ASN A 136 -12.49 -19.36 31.52
N SER A 137 -12.11 -19.20 32.78
CA SER A 137 -12.04 -20.29 33.73
C SER A 137 -13.45 -20.53 34.25
N GLU A 138 -14.15 -21.50 33.65
CA GLU A 138 -15.09 -22.43 34.31
C GLU A 138 -15.84 -23.24 33.24
N ILE A 139 -15.27 -24.39 32.87
CA ILE A 139 -16.07 -25.53 32.41
C ILE A 139 -16.17 -26.43 33.63
N LYS A 140 -17.32 -26.43 34.30
CA LYS A 140 -17.69 -27.52 35.21
C LYS A 140 -18.26 -28.66 34.35
N LEU A 141 -17.69 -29.85 34.56
CA LEU A 141 -18.17 -31.13 34.06
C LEU A 141 -19.63 -31.39 34.47
#